data_AF-A0A0F6A4A1-F1
#
_entry.id   AF-A0A0F6A4A1-F1
#
_cell.length_a   1.000
_cell.length_b   1.000
_cell.length_c   1.000
_cell.angle_alpha   90.00
_cell.angle_beta   90.00
_cell.angle_gamma   90.00
#
_symmetry.space_group_name_H-M   'P 1'
#
loop_
_entity.id
_entity.type
_entity.pdbx_description
1 polymer ?
#
loop_
_entity_poly.entity_id
_entity_poly.type
_entity_poly.pdbx_seq_one_letter_code
_entity_poly.pdbx_strand_id
1 'polypeptide(L)'
;MLLRSRFWVGLSMFALTACQTTKTDPVQSEAKIPCWLQSPVSSHQIGFIGTAAPFSATLNGSLIASRQRAAARLTEYYGFPNVDQEIENLPAEHTQLLLPNGQTLFFSMPYTTSDTLYTYANTQPIDKNKWCKEINCNFSLCEPAWLCSGENNDVIGVSYYTALSHKQLPMTGVNAKALAGYLDQARVNMQEHYFESYSAEHHQTQFSRQGQVTGSVYQQPLLMTKSCRYGATIFANYQIKHTDTKLKTAQNWRKIKQHQGRSIVMGNFGEDGTIAPDNLISSAIKYAIRDALVELAKNKGLTVSASSTLLNENGRYFLSSAHFEIKQIVSGQLVDIQVNYKEGFPVVYVWLLEGKS
;
A
#
# COMPACT_ATOMS: atom_id res chain seq x y z
N MET A 1 -84.26 -6.37 33.66
CA MET A 1 -83.33 -7.52 33.78
C MET A 1 -82.40 -7.45 32.56
N LEU A 2 -81.08 -7.47 32.78
CA LEU A 2 -79.96 -7.34 31.79
C LEU A 2 -79.79 -5.90 31.21
N LEU A 3 -78.89 -5.00 31.64
CA LEU A 3 -77.49 -5.02 32.13
C LEU A 3 -76.44 -5.00 30.99
N ARG A 4 -75.48 -4.07 31.14
CA ARG A 4 -74.20 -3.87 30.41
C ARG A 4 -74.24 -2.87 29.25
N SER A 5 -73.26 -1.99 29.05
CA SER A 5 -72.07 -1.56 29.81
C SER A 5 -71.46 -0.39 29.02
N ARG A 6 -71.19 0.74 29.67
CA ARG A 6 -70.48 1.88 29.07
C ARG A 6 -68.98 1.55 28.99
N PHE A 7 -68.42 1.49 27.79
CA PHE A 7 -66.97 1.50 27.57
C PHE A 7 -66.51 2.96 27.50
N TRP A 8 -65.78 3.41 28.51
CA TRP A 8 -64.97 4.62 28.48
C TRP A 8 -63.59 4.24 27.94
N VAL A 9 -63.20 4.78 26.79
CA VAL A 9 -61.84 4.72 26.28
C VAL A 9 -61.09 5.92 26.88
N GLY A 10 -60.28 5.65 27.90
CA GLY A 10 -59.35 6.62 28.45
C GLY A 10 -58.16 6.82 27.51
N LEU A 11 -58.03 8.03 26.96
CA LEU A 11 -56.79 8.49 26.34
C LEU A 11 -55.70 8.58 27.42
N SER A 12 -54.73 7.66 27.40
CA SER A 12 -53.46 7.84 28.12
C SER A 12 -52.53 8.70 27.27
N MET A 13 -52.30 9.94 27.71
CA MET A 13 -51.19 10.77 27.21
C MET A 13 -49.87 10.12 27.67
N PHE A 14 -49.09 9.63 26.71
CA PHE A 14 -47.69 9.30 26.92
C PHE A 14 -46.92 10.61 27.16
N ALA A 15 -46.50 10.82 28.41
CA ALA A 15 -45.53 11.84 28.75
C ALA A 15 -44.17 11.44 28.15
N LEU A 16 -43.75 12.15 27.11
CA LEU A 16 -42.39 12.11 26.56
C LEU A 16 -41.44 12.70 27.61
N THR A 17 -40.76 11.84 28.36
CA THR A 17 -39.59 12.22 29.14
C THR A 17 -38.43 12.47 28.18
N ALA A 18 -38.11 13.75 27.98
CA ALA A 18 -36.93 14.18 27.25
C ALA A 18 -35.67 13.68 27.97
N CYS A 19 -34.92 12.78 27.33
CA CYS A 19 -33.54 12.49 27.71
C CYS A 19 -32.71 13.75 27.53
N GLN A 20 -32.24 14.33 28.64
CA GLN A 20 -31.19 15.33 28.63
C GLN A 20 -29.92 14.66 28.11
N THR A 21 -29.58 14.91 26.86
CA THR A 21 -28.27 14.56 26.30
C THR A 21 -27.23 15.42 27.00
N THR A 22 -26.57 14.82 27.99
CA THR A 22 -25.35 15.37 28.57
C THR A 22 -24.33 15.42 27.42
N LYS A 23 -24.11 16.62 26.85
CA LYS A 23 -22.93 16.92 26.02
C LYS A 23 -21.71 16.75 26.92
N THR A 24 -21.24 15.52 27.02
CA THR A 24 -19.84 15.26 27.31
C THR A 24 -19.12 15.58 26.01
N ASP A 25 -18.38 16.69 26.00
CA ASP A 25 -17.34 16.86 24.99
C ASP A 25 -16.48 15.59 25.04
N PRO A 26 -16.33 14.86 23.92
CA PRO A 26 -15.44 13.73 23.91
C PRO A 26 -14.05 14.31 24.10
N VAL A 27 -13.52 14.18 25.32
CA VAL A 27 -12.09 14.22 25.55
C VAL A 27 -11.53 13.09 24.68
N GLN A 28 -11.11 13.43 23.46
CA GLN A 28 -10.33 12.56 22.60
C GLN A 28 -9.03 12.30 23.35
N SER A 29 -9.04 11.29 24.22
CA SER A 29 -7.82 10.69 24.73
C SER A 29 -7.05 10.21 23.52
N GLU A 30 -6.00 10.94 23.14
CA GLU A 30 -5.11 10.54 22.05
C GLU A 30 -4.60 9.12 22.34
N ALA A 31 -4.97 8.16 21.50
CA ALA A 31 -4.54 6.78 21.67
C ALA A 31 -3.01 6.72 21.60
N LYS A 32 -2.39 6.33 22.72
CA LYS A 32 -0.94 6.12 22.81
C LYS A 32 -0.63 4.69 22.43
N ILE A 33 0.30 4.53 21.50
CA ILE A 33 0.82 3.25 21.04
C ILE A 33 2.35 3.23 21.18
N PRO A 34 2.99 2.05 21.21
CA PRO A 34 4.45 2.01 21.15
C PRO A 34 4.96 2.61 19.84
N CYS A 35 5.98 3.47 19.90
CA CYS A 35 6.49 4.16 18.70
C CYS A 35 6.96 3.19 17.60
N TRP A 36 7.53 2.05 17.99
CA TRP A 36 7.98 1.03 17.05
C TRP A 36 6.85 0.42 16.22
N LEU A 37 5.57 0.58 16.61
CA LEU A 37 4.45 0.02 15.86
C LEU A 37 4.22 0.74 14.53
N GLN A 38 4.48 2.06 14.49
CA GLN A 38 4.34 2.89 13.30
C GLN A 38 5.66 3.40 12.72
N SER A 39 6.76 3.24 13.45
CA SER A 39 8.11 3.56 12.98
C SER A 39 9.11 2.54 13.55
N PRO A 40 9.11 1.29 13.07
CA PRO A 40 9.96 0.22 13.58
C PRO A 40 11.44 0.38 13.18
N VAL A 41 11.76 1.38 12.34
CA VAL A 41 13.09 1.63 11.79
C VAL A 41 13.47 3.09 12.05
N SER A 42 14.71 3.29 12.49
CA SER A 42 15.36 4.57 12.64
C SER A 42 16.82 4.47 12.16
N SER A 43 17.56 5.59 12.18
CA SER A 43 18.98 5.60 11.81
C SER A 43 19.87 4.71 12.68
N HIS A 44 19.42 4.36 13.89
CA HIS A 44 20.20 3.57 14.86
C HIS A 44 19.61 2.19 15.11
N GLN A 45 18.39 1.93 14.64
CA GLN A 45 17.62 0.76 15.05
C GLN A 45 16.79 0.22 13.90
N ILE A 46 17.01 -1.03 13.52
CA ILE A 46 16.20 -1.78 12.54
C ILE A 46 15.51 -2.91 13.29
N GLY A 47 14.19 -2.94 13.30
CA GLY A 47 13.46 -4.05 13.87
C GLY A 47 12.19 -4.40 13.12
N PHE A 48 11.58 -5.48 13.56
CA PHE A 48 10.50 -6.13 12.84
C PHE A 48 9.34 -6.42 13.78
N ILE A 49 8.13 -6.24 13.27
CA ILE A 49 6.91 -6.44 14.04
C ILE A 49 6.31 -7.78 13.67
N GLY A 50 5.98 -8.55 14.70
CA GLY A 50 5.13 -9.71 14.64
C GLY A 50 3.75 -9.38 15.20
N THR A 51 2.75 -10.07 14.69
CA THR A 51 1.35 -9.91 15.09
C THR A 51 0.74 -11.28 15.34
N ALA A 52 -0.20 -11.39 16.26
CA ALA A 52 -1.00 -12.58 16.50
C ALA A 52 -2.42 -12.21 16.96
N ALA A 53 -3.35 -13.15 16.92
CA ALA A 53 -4.63 -12.98 17.61
C ALA A 53 -4.36 -12.76 19.11
N PRO A 54 -5.16 -11.94 19.83
CA PRO A 54 -4.87 -11.56 21.21
C PRO A 54 -5.01 -12.73 22.19
N PHE A 55 -5.78 -13.75 21.81
CA PHE A 55 -6.03 -14.94 22.62
C PHE A 55 -5.65 -16.20 21.85
N SER A 56 -5.15 -17.20 22.59
CA SER A 56 -4.81 -18.52 22.09
C SER A 56 -5.38 -19.59 23.03
N ALA A 57 -5.71 -20.76 22.48
CA ALA A 57 -6.06 -21.94 23.28
C ALA A 57 -4.85 -22.51 24.04
N THR A 58 -3.63 -22.26 23.54
CA THR A 58 -2.38 -22.63 24.20
C THR A 58 -1.90 -21.49 25.10
N LEU A 59 -1.39 -21.84 26.29
CA LEU A 59 -0.79 -20.88 27.21
C LEU A 59 0.31 -20.09 26.48
N ASN A 60 0.22 -18.76 26.52
CA ASN A 60 1.14 -17.83 25.84
C ASN A 60 1.27 -18.01 24.31
N GLY A 61 0.42 -18.82 23.66
CA GLY A 61 0.56 -19.14 22.24
C GLY A 61 0.55 -17.93 21.31
N SER A 62 -0.26 -16.92 21.64
CA SER A 62 -0.29 -15.65 20.90
C SER A 62 1.04 -14.89 20.98
N LEU A 63 1.66 -14.86 22.15
CA LEU A 63 2.95 -14.21 22.36
C LEU A 63 4.04 -14.96 21.59
N ILE A 64 4.07 -16.29 21.68
CA ILE A 64 5.02 -17.15 20.96
C ILE A 64 4.89 -16.91 19.45
N ALA A 65 3.68 -17.03 18.90
CA ALA A 65 3.43 -16.83 17.47
C ALA A 65 3.81 -15.43 16.99
N SER A 66 3.53 -14.39 17.80
CA SER A 66 3.95 -13.02 17.50
C SER A 66 5.47 -12.87 17.50
N ARG A 67 6.17 -13.43 18.50
CA ARG A 67 7.64 -13.44 18.56
C ARG A 67 8.26 -14.16 17.37
N GLN A 68 7.78 -15.36 17.04
CA GLN A 68 8.24 -16.14 15.88
C GLN A 68 8.11 -15.32 14.59
N ARG A 69 6.97 -14.67 14.36
CA ARG A 69 6.75 -13.83 13.15
C ARG A 69 7.67 -12.60 13.11
N ALA A 70 7.94 -11.97 14.25
CA ALA A 70 8.88 -10.86 14.34
C ALA A 70 10.32 -11.34 14.06
N ALA A 71 10.72 -12.46 14.68
CA ALA A 71 12.04 -13.04 14.55
C ALA A 71 12.31 -13.62 13.15
N ALA A 72 11.33 -14.27 12.52
CA ALA A 72 11.44 -14.80 11.17
C ALA A 72 11.84 -13.70 10.16
N ARG A 73 11.22 -12.51 10.26
CA ARG A 73 11.56 -11.37 9.41
C ARG A 73 12.93 -10.78 9.71
N LEU A 74 13.29 -10.71 10.99
CA LEU A 74 14.59 -10.22 11.41
C LEU A 74 15.70 -11.16 10.95
N THR A 75 15.51 -12.45 11.12
CA THR A 75 16.47 -13.48 10.71
C THR A 75 16.58 -13.57 9.19
N GLU A 76 15.48 -13.46 8.44
CA GLU A 76 15.47 -13.31 6.97
C GLU A 76 16.28 -12.09 6.53
N TYR A 77 16.13 -10.94 7.21
CA TYR A 77 16.83 -9.69 6.86
C TYR A 77 18.34 -9.75 7.10
N TYR A 78 18.77 -10.32 8.24
CA TYR A 78 20.19 -10.40 8.63
C TYR A 78 20.88 -11.71 8.21
N GLY A 79 20.16 -12.68 7.66
CA GLY A 79 20.70 -14.00 7.32
C GLY A 79 21.05 -14.84 8.55
N PHE A 80 20.30 -14.70 9.64
CA PHE A 80 20.46 -15.51 10.86
C PHE A 80 19.69 -16.84 10.74
N PRO A 81 20.04 -17.87 11.54
CA PRO A 81 19.27 -19.11 11.57
C PRO A 81 17.82 -18.88 12.01
N ASN A 82 16.92 -19.77 11.57
CA ASN A 82 15.57 -19.85 12.10
C ASN A 82 15.62 -20.18 13.60
N VAL A 83 14.78 -19.50 14.40
CA VAL A 83 14.78 -19.56 15.87
C VAL A 83 13.41 -19.93 16.45
N ASP A 84 12.54 -20.56 15.64
CA ASP A 84 11.16 -20.81 16.00
C ASP A 84 11.05 -21.75 17.21
N GLN A 85 11.93 -22.76 17.29
CA GLN A 85 12.00 -23.72 18.39
C GLN A 85 12.52 -23.09 19.68
N GLU A 86 13.52 -22.23 19.59
CA GLU A 86 14.08 -21.50 20.72
C GLU A 86 13.04 -20.53 21.30
N ILE A 87 12.22 -19.91 20.44
CA ILE A 87 11.13 -19.02 20.87
C ILE A 87 9.99 -19.79 21.55
N GLU A 88 9.67 -21.01 21.10
CA GLU A 88 8.67 -21.86 21.77
C GLU A 88 9.03 -22.19 23.22
N ASN A 89 10.33 -22.35 23.48
CA ASN A 89 10.86 -22.63 24.81
C ASN A 89 11.22 -21.36 25.61
N LEU A 90 11.13 -20.18 25.00
CA LEU A 90 11.45 -18.91 25.65
C LEU A 90 10.31 -18.51 26.60
N PRO A 91 10.57 -18.38 27.92
CA PRO A 91 9.52 -17.97 28.85
C PRO A 91 8.91 -16.61 28.50
N ALA A 92 7.66 -16.38 28.92
CA ALA A 92 6.91 -15.19 28.53
C ALA A 92 7.57 -13.88 29.02
N GLU A 93 8.15 -13.91 30.22
CA GLU A 93 8.84 -12.80 30.87
C GLU A 93 10.24 -12.52 30.28
N HIS A 94 10.83 -13.52 29.62
CA HIS A 94 12.12 -13.36 28.97
C HIS A 94 11.98 -12.54 27.69
N THR A 95 12.84 -11.52 27.54
CA THR A 95 12.83 -10.56 26.41
C THR A 95 14.11 -10.63 25.59
N GLN A 96 14.94 -11.63 25.82
CA GLN A 96 16.24 -11.80 25.16
C GLN A 96 16.42 -13.26 24.76
N LEU A 97 16.98 -13.47 23.58
CA LEU A 97 17.35 -14.78 23.06
C LEU A 97 18.76 -14.71 22.49
N LEU A 98 19.70 -15.47 23.06
CA LEU A 98 21.06 -15.59 22.55
C LEU A 98 21.09 -16.60 21.41
N LEU A 99 21.57 -16.17 20.24
CA LEU A 99 21.73 -17.01 19.07
C LEU A 99 23.06 -17.78 19.10
N PRO A 100 23.17 -18.91 18.37
CA PRO A 100 24.41 -19.69 18.29
C PRO A 100 25.62 -18.90 17.74
N ASN A 101 25.37 -17.86 16.94
CA ASN A 101 26.41 -16.98 16.39
C ASN A 101 26.86 -15.87 17.36
N GLY A 102 26.41 -15.90 18.61
CA GLY A 102 26.75 -14.91 19.64
C GLY A 102 25.97 -13.59 19.56
N GLN A 103 25.05 -13.45 18.61
CA GLN A 103 24.14 -12.29 18.55
C GLN A 103 22.96 -12.48 19.50
N THR A 104 22.44 -11.38 20.05
CA THR A 104 21.25 -11.43 20.92
C THR A 104 20.07 -10.79 20.21
N LEU A 105 18.94 -11.50 20.17
CA LEU A 105 17.66 -10.96 19.78
C LEU A 105 16.96 -10.39 21.01
N PHE A 106 16.50 -9.15 20.91
CA PHE A 106 15.70 -8.47 21.92
C PHE A 106 14.25 -8.40 21.46
N PHE A 107 13.33 -8.75 22.34
CA PHE A 107 11.88 -8.65 22.14
C PHE A 107 11.29 -7.55 23.01
N SER A 108 10.31 -6.82 22.48
CA SER A 108 9.53 -5.88 23.29
C SER A 108 8.64 -6.63 24.27
N MET A 109 8.18 -5.92 25.31
CA MET A 109 6.96 -6.33 25.99
C MET A 109 5.81 -6.38 24.97
N PRO A 110 4.86 -7.32 25.10
CA PRO A 110 3.73 -7.38 24.19
C PRO A 110 2.87 -6.13 24.33
N TYR A 111 2.43 -5.61 23.19
CA TYR A 111 1.39 -4.59 23.14
C TYR A 111 0.12 -5.23 22.61
N THR A 112 -0.96 -5.22 23.39
CA THR A 112 -2.19 -5.94 23.06
C THR A 112 -3.34 -4.95 22.91
N THR A 113 -3.99 -4.99 21.75
CA THR A 113 -5.29 -4.35 21.49
C THR A 113 -6.41 -5.37 21.68
N SER A 114 -7.67 -4.95 21.52
CA SER A 114 -8.82 -5.85 21.59
C SER A 114 -8.80 -6.98 20.54
N ASP A 115 -8.06 -6.79 19.45
CA ASP A 115 -8.10 -7.63 18.25
C ASP A 115 -6.73 -8.17 17.80
N THR A 116 -5.63 -7.71 18.41
CA THR A 116 -4.27 -8.05 17.98
C THR A 116 -3.28 -7.97 19.15
N LEU A 117 -2.38 -8.96 19.23
CA LEU A 117 -1.14 -8.89 20.02
C LEU A 117 0.02 -8.56 19.10
N TYR A 118 0.82 -7.58 19.48
CA TYR A 118 2.00 -7.12 18.76
C TYR A 118 3.26 -7.40 19.57
N THR A 119 4.33 -7.78 18.87
CA THR A 119 5.68 -7.87 19.43
C THR A 119 6.68 -7.30 18.45
N TYR A 120 7.72 -6.66 18.97
CA TYR A 120 8.80 -6.11 18.19
C TYR A 120 10.11 -6.86 18.48
N ALA A 121 10.85 -7.21 17.44
CA ALA A 121 12.14 -7.88 17.52
C ALA A 121 13.26 -6.97 16.99
N ASN A 122 14.42 -6.99 17.66
CA ASN A 122 15.59 -6.20 17.31
C ASN A 122 16.90 -6.91 17.68
N THR A 123 18.03 -6.46 17.12
CA THR A 123 19.38 -6.88 17.54
C THR A 123 19.98 -5.99 18.63
N GLN A 124 19.31 -4.90 18.98
CA GLN A 124 19.68 -3.99 20.07
C GLN A 124 18.59 -3.92 21.15
N PRO A 125 18.95 -3.56 22.40
CA PRO A 125 17.99 -3.35 23.47
C PRO A 125 16.85 -2.39 23.08
N ILE A 126 15.61 -2.77 23.40
CA ILE A 126 14.42 -2.00 23.05
C ILE A 126 14.05 -1.08 24.21
N ASP A 127 13.87 0.21 23.92
CA ASP A 127 13.37 1.19 24.89
C ASP A 127 11.88 0.93 25.19
N LYS A 128 11.60 0.55 26.43
CA LYS A 128 10.25 0.18 26.90
C LYS A 128 9.34 1.40 27.13
N ASN A 129 9.89 2.61 27.19
CA ASN A 129 9.17 3.81 27.61
C ASN A 129 8.78 4.74 26.44
N LYS A 130 9.07 4.36 25.19
CA LYS A 130 8.74 5.16 24.01
C LYS A 130 7.31 4.89 23.51
N TRP A 131 6.43 5.81 23.85
CA TRP A 131 5.04 5.87 23.39
C TRP A 131 4.84 7.05 22.45
N CYS A 132 4.10 6.83 21.37
CA CYS A 132 3.79 7.80 20.34
C CYS A 132 2.28 7.92 20.16
N LYS A 133 1.84 9.06 19.64
CA LYS A 133 0.47 9.24 19.18
C LYS A 133 0.25 8.37 17.94
N GLU A 134 -0.90 7.69 17.88
CA GLU A 134 -1.29 6.96 16.69
C GLU A 134 -1.47 7.90 15.48
N ILE A 135 -0.77 7.60 14.39
CA ILE A 135 -0.79 8.33 13.13
C ILE A 135 -1.93 7.82 12.26
N ASN A 136 -2.85 8.73 11.91
CA ASN A 136 -3.88 8.50 10.91
C ASN A 136 -3.41 9.02 9.54
N CYS A 137 -3.78 8.32 8.47
CA CYS A 137 -3.54 8.77 7.11
C CYS A 137 -4.62 9.79 6.72
N ASN A 138 -4.22 10.86 6.05
CA ASN A 138 -5.07 11.83 5.40
C ASN A 138 -4.59 12.02 3.96
N PHE A 139 -5.24 11.34 3.02
CA PHE A 139 -4.87 11.41 1.60
C PHE A 139 -5.18 12.77 0.97
N SER A 140 -6.19 13.49 1.47
CA SER A 140 -6.54 14.82 0.96
C SER A 140 -5.46 15.86 1.25
N LEU A 141 -4.79 15.74 2.40
CA LEU A 141 -3.67 16.59 2.80
C LEU A 141 -2.30 15.95 2.54
N CYS A 142 -2.29 14.71 2.05
CA CYS A 142 -1.09 13.90 1.92
C CYS A 142 -0.28 13.82 3.22
N GLU A 143 -0.99 13.60 4.33
CA GLU A 143 -0.38 13.45 5.65
C GLU A 143 -0.46 11.98 6.10
N PRO A 144 0.65 11.39 6.55
CA PRO A 144 2.01 11.93 6.50
C PRO A 144 2.57 12.05 5.07
N ALA A 145 3.51 12.97 4.84
CA ALA A 145 4.03 13.34 3.50
C ALA A 145 4.45 12.15 2.60
N TRP A 146 4.95 11.07 3.21
CA TRP A 146 5.35 9.85 2.49
C TRP A 146 4.19 9.13 1.79
N LEU A 147 2.94 9.47 2.10
CA LEU A 147 1.74 8.86 1.52
C LEU A 147 1.50 9.25 0.05
N CYS A 148 1.90 10.48 -0.34
CA CYS A 148 1.71 11.02 -1.68
C CYS A 148 2.96 11.72 -2.25
N SER A 149 4.12 11.54 -1.63
CA SER A 149 5.38 12.05 -2.16
C SER A 149 6.51 11.22 -1.57
N GLY A 150 7.22 10.50 -2.44
CA GLY A 150 8.36 9.70 -2.01
C GLY A 150 9.61 10.57 -1.94
N GLU A 151 10.36 10.52 -0.84
CA GLU A 151 11.78 10.94 -0.85
C GLU A 151 12.72 9.76 -1.18
N ASN A 152 12.20 8.54 -1.15
CA ASN A 152 12.96 7.31 -1.36
C ASN A 152 12.14 6.36 -2.26
N ASN A 153 12.82 5.39 -2.88
CA ASN A 153 12.22 4.34 -3.72
C ASN A 153 11.41 3.32 -2.90
N ASP A 154 10.45 3.82 -2.13
CA ASP A 154 9.66 3.03 -1.21
C ASP A 154 8.35 2.62 -1.86
N VAL A 155 7.84 1.44 -1.55
CA VAL A 155 6.52 0.97 -1.97
C VAL A 155 5.53 1.00 -0.82
N ILE A 156 4.30 1.41 -1.12
CA ILE A 156 3.23 1.47 -0.13
C ILE A 156 2.45 0.15 -0.14
N GLY A 157 2.59 -0.63 0.92
CA GLY A 157 1.78 -1.82 1.19
C GLY A 157 0.50 -1.49 1.93
N VAL A 158 -0.61 -2.13 1.55
CA VAL A 158 -1.97 -1.83 2.08
C VAL A 158 -2.65 -3.10 2.56
N SER A 159 -3.47 -3.06 3.62
CA SER A 159 -4.00 -4.28 4.26
C SER A 159 -5.36 -4.80 3.76
N TYR A 160 -5.90 -4.28 2.65
CA TYR A 160 -7.33 -4.41 2.31
C TYR A 160 -7.86 -5.85 2.13
N TYR A 161 -7.01 -6.84 1.85
CA TYR A 161 -7.44 -8.22 1.60
C TYR A 161 -7.55 -9.10 2.86
N THR A 162 -7.74 -8.52 4.05
CA THR A 162 -7.95 -9.31 5.25
C THR A 162 -8.95 -8.71 6.23
N ALA A 163 -9.92 -9.54 6.62
CA ALA A 163 -10.90 -9.22 7.65
C ALA A 163 -10.36 -9.38 9.08
N LEU A 164 -9.20 -10.03 9.25
CA LEU A 164 -8.62 -10.31 10.57
C LEU A 164 -7.59 -9.24 10.91
N SER A 165 -7.83 -8.45 11.95
CA SER A 165 -6.95 -7.35 12.37
C SER A 165 -5.49 -7.77 12.54
N HIS A 166 -5.24 -8.90 13.21
CA HIS A 166 -3.90 -9.43 13.40
C HIS A 166 -3.19 -9.88 12.11
N LYS A 167 -3.90 -10.02 10.99
CA LYS A 167 -3.31 -10.29 9.67
C LYS A 167 -3.08 -9.02 8.84
N GLN A 168 -3.63 -7.87 9.25
CA GLN A 168 -3.54 -6.64 8.45
C GLN A 168 -2.11 -6.20 8.19
N LEU A 169 -1.29 -6.14 9.24
CA LEU A 169 0.11 -5.74 9.12
C LEU A 169 0.95 -6.73 8.28
N PRO A 170 0.84 -8.06 8.45
CA PRO A 170 1.43 -9.00 7.51
C PRO A 170 0.98 -8.83 6.06
N MET A 171 -0.31 -8.54 5.84
CA MET A 171 -0.83 -8.35 4.49
C MET A 171 -0.30 -7.09 3.80
N THR A 172 0.02 -6.02 4.54
CA THR A 172 0.68 -4.86 3.92
C THR A 172 2.02 -5.27 3.31
N GLY A 173 2.78 -6.14 3.98
CA GLY A 173 4.06 -6.65 3.48
C GLY A 173 3.91 -7.55 2.24
N VAL A 174 2.90 -8.42 2.22
CA VAL A 174 2.57 -9.25 1.04
C VAL A 174 2.25 -8.37 -0.18
N ASN A 175 1.40 -7.37 0.02
CA ASN A 175 1.01 -6.45 -1.05
C ASN A 175 2.16 -5.54 -1.50
N ALA A 176 3.03 -5.13 -0.56
CA ALA A 176 4.26 -4.42 -0.89
C ALA A 176 5.22 -5.29 -1.72
N LYS A 177 5.41 -6.58 -1.39
CA LYS A 177 6.22 -7.50 -2.20
C LYS A 177 5.65 -7.65 -3.61
N ALA A 178 4.32 -7.67 -3.77
CA ALA A 178 3.69 -7.70 -5.09
C ALA A 178 3.99 -6.43 -5.91
N LEU A 179 3.94 -5.24 -5.30
CA LEU A 179 4.33 -3.99 -5.96
C LEU A 179 5.82 -3.96 -6.29
N ALA A 180 6.68 -4.38 -5.36
CA ALA A 180 8.11 -4.49 -5.58
C ALA A 180 8.45 -5.42 -6.75
N GLY A 181 7.70 -6.52 -6.93
CA GLY A 181 7.88 -7.44 -8.06
C GLY A 181 7.57 -6.81 -9.43
N TYR A 182 6.62 -5.87 -9.51
CA TYR A 182 6.40 -5.09 -10.74
C TYR A 182 7.57 -4.15 -11.05
N LEU A 183 8.17 -3.57 -10.01
CA LEU A 183 9.29 -2.63 -10.14
C LEU A 183 10.61 -3.34 -10.45
N ASP A 184 10.86 -4.47 -9.80
CA ASP A 184 12.04 -5.31 -9.98
C ASP A 184 12.16 -5.83 -11.41
N GLN A 185 11.14 -6.56 -11.88
CA GLN A 185 11.08 -7.02 -13.26
C GLN A 185 9.62 -7.31 -13.66
N ALA A 186 9.12 -6.60 -14.66
CA ALA A 186 7.80 -6.81 -15.24
C ALA A 186 7.89 -7.31 -16.68
N ARG A 187 7.07 -8.32 -16.98
CA ARG A 187 6.77 -8.73 -18.35
C ARG A 187 5.53 -7.99 -18.81
N VAL A 188 5.69 -7.21 -19.87
CA VAL A 188 4.61 -6.49 -20.53
C VAL A 188 4.25 -7.24 -21.80
N ASN A 189 3.00 -7.68 -21.89
CA ASN A 189 2.40 -8.24 -23.10
C ASN A 189 1.08 -7.50 -23.37
N MET A 190 1.11 -6.53 -24.27
CA MET A 190 0.00 -5.60 -24.53
C MET A 190 -0.25 -5.44 -26.02
N GLN A 191 -1.52 -5.28 -26.38
CA GLN A 191 -1.98 -4.84 -27.69
C GLN A 191 -2.76 -3.54 -27.52
N GLU A 192 -2.42 -2.53 -28.32
CA GLU A 192 -3.17 -1.29 -28.38
C GLU A 192 -3.71 -1.09 -29.80
N HIS A 193 -4.94 -0.60 -29.88
CA HIS A 193 -5.58 -0.24 -31.14
C HIS A 193 -6.15 1.17 -31.03
N TYR A 194 -5.71 2.03 -31.92
CA TYR A 194 -6.24 3.37 -32.11
C TYR A 194 -7.06 3.39 -33.40
N PHE A 195 -8.21 4.04 -33.36
CA PHE A 195 -9.06 4.28 -34.52
C PHE A 195 -9.55 5.73 -34.47
N GLU A 196 -9.47 6.40 -35.60
CA GLU A 196 -9.99 7.74 -35.79
C GLU A 196 -10.82 7.77 -37.07
N SER A 197 -12.04 8.28 -36.96
CA SER A 197 -12.91 8.54 -38.10
C SER A 197 -13.31 10.00 -38.09
N TYR A 198 -13.25 10.61 -39.26
CA TYR A 198 -13.62 12.00 -39.45
C TYR A 198 -14.63 12.12 -40.60
N SER A 199 -15.56 13.04 -40.44
CA SER A 199 -16.42 13.60 -41.49
C SER A 199 -16.70 15.06 -41.15
N ALA A 200 -17.27 15.82 -42.09
CA ALA A 200 -17.61 17.23 -41.87
C ALA A 200 -18.54 17.46 -40.66
N GLU A 201 -19.32 16.45 -40.27
CA GLU A 201 -20.34 16.53 -39.23
C GLU A 201 -20.00 15.70 -37.98
N HIS A 202 -19.04 14.77 -38.06
CA HIS A 202 -18.69 13.86 -36.97
C HIS A 202 -17.18 13.64 -36.87
N HIS A 203 -16.66 13.69 -35.65
CA HIS A 203 -15.31 13.24 -35.32
C HIS A 203 -15.41 12.21 -34.22
N GLN A 204 -14.86 11.03 -34.45
CA GLN A 204 -14.86 9.94 -33.49
C GLN A 204 -13.45 9.38 -33.35
N THR A 205 -13.00 9.25 -32.11
CA THR A 205 -11.77 8.57 -31.75
C THR A 205 -12.08 7.41 -30.83
N GLN A 206 -11.49 6.25 -31.08
CA GLN A 206 -11.58 5.08 -30.23
C GLN A 206 -10.18 4.57 -29.93
N PHE A 207 -9.89 4.39 -28.64
CA PHE A 207 -8.68 3.74 -28.17
C PHE A 207 -9.06 2.48 -27.39
N SER A 208 -8.44 1.35 -27.72
CA SER A 208 -8.57 0.13 -26.96
C SER A 208 -7.20 -0.43 -26.60
N ARG A 209 -7.11 -0.96 -25.39
CA ARG A 209 -5.90 -1.56 -24.84
C ARG A 209 -6.27 -2.89 -24.21
N GLN A 210 -5.58 -3.95 -24.60
CA GLN A 210 -5.82 -5.30 -24.11
C GLN A 210 -4.50 -6.01 -23.85
N GLY A 211 -4.40 -6.72 -22.73
CA GLY A 211 -3.19 -7.45 -22.38
C GLY A 211 -2.95 -7.48 -20.89
N GLN A 212 -1.72 -7.79 -20.52
CA GLN A 212 -1.33 -7.96 -19.13
C GLN A 212 0.09 -7.46 -18.86
N VAL A 213 0.25 -6.96 -17.64
CA VAL A 213 1.55 -6.70 -17.03
C VAL A 213 1.68 -7.65 -15.85
N THR A 214 2.72 -8.48 -15.86
CA THR A 214 3.01 -9.42 -14.77
C THR A 214 4.35 -9.09 -14.15
N GLY A 215 4.38 -8.89 -12.83
CA GLY A 215 5.62 -8.68 -12.07
C GLY A 215 6.29 -9.99 -11.69
N SER A 216 7.59 -9.93 -11.39
CA SER A 216 8.37 -11.03 -10.84
C SER A 216 7.93 -11.35 -9.40
N VAL A 217 8.30 -12.53 -8.90
CA VAL A 217 8.14 -12.82 -7.47
C VAL A 217 9.30 -12.15 -6.73
N TYR A 218 8.98 -11.12 -5.95
CA TYR A 218 9.98 -10.40 -5.18
C TYR A 218 10.39 -11.19 -3.92
N GLN A 219 11.61 -11.73 -3.94
CA GLN A 219 12.13 -12.59 -2.86
C GLN A 219 12.89 -11.83 -1.78
N GLN A 220 13.38 -10.62 -2.07
CA GLN A 220 14.22 -9.89 -1.13
C GLN A 220 13.43 -9.40 0.10
N PRO A 221 14.07 -9.25 1.27
CA PRO A 221 13.45 -8.67 2.45
C PRO A 221 13.00 -7.23 2.17
N LEU A 222 11.78 -6.90 2.62
CA LEU A 222 11.29 -5.53 2.63
C LEU A 222 11.39 -4.96 4.04
N LEU A 223 11.81 -3.70 4.13
CA LEU A 223 11.95 -3.02 5.42
C LEU A 223 10.80 -2.04 5.61
N MET A 224 9.87 -2.33 6.53
CA MET A 224 8.80 -1.39 6.87
C MET A 224 9.42 -0.19 7.59
N THR A 225 9.29 1.01 7.05
CA THR A 225 9.87 2.22 7.66
C THR A 225 8.85 3.01 8.45
N LYS A 226 7.63 3.12 7.91
CA LYS A 226 6.54 3.92 8.48
C LYS A 226 5.19 3.25 8.25
N SER A 227 4.20 3.54 9.09
CA SER A 227 2.80 3.18 8.81
C SER A 227 1.82 4.20 9.37
N CYS A 228 0.62 4.24 8.79
CA CYS A 228 -0.52 5.02 9.27
C CYS A 228 -1.82 4.23 9.06
N ARG A 229 -2.89 4.65 9.73
CA ARG A 229 -4.21 4.01 9.59
C ARG A 229 -5.21 4.91 8.89
N TYR A 230 -6.03 4.33 8.03
CA TYR A 230 -7.19 4.97 7.42
C TYR A 230 -8.41 4.09 7.62
N GLY A 231 -9.27 4.48 8.58
CA GLY A 231 -10.35 3.62 9.06
C GLY A 231 -9.82 2.26 9.54
N ALA A 232 -10.33 1.18 8.96
CA ALA A 232 -9.89 -0.18 9.27
C ALA A 232 -8.65 -0.66 8.48
N THR A 233 -8.03 0.19 7.66
CA THR A 233 -6.92 -0.20 6.77
C THR A 233 -5.59 0.35 7.28
N ILE A 234 -4.55 -0.49 7.22
CA ILE A 234 -3.17 -0.10 7.49
C ILE A 234 -2.47 0.17 6.16
N PHE A 235 -1.84 1.35 6.06
CA PHE A 235 -0.90 1.70 5.01
C PHE A 235 0.50 1.69 5.61
N ALA A 236 1.42 1.01 4.95
CA ALA A 236 2.79 0.88 5.41
C ALA A 236 3.77 1.15 4.27
N ASN A 237 4.76 1.99 4.55
CA ASN A 237 5.83 2.33 3.64
C ASN A 237 6.95 1.30 3.78
N TYR A 238 7.39 0.72 2.67
CA TYR A 238 8.42 -0.32 2.63
C TYR A 238 9.57 0.11 1.75
N GLN A 239 10.77 0.08 2.30
CA GLN A 239 11.99 0.29 1.54
C GLN A 239 12.37 -0.99 0.80
N ILE A 240 12.56 -0.88 -0.50
CA ILE A 240 13.09 -1.93 -1.37
C ILE A 240 14.62 -1.90 -1.26
N LYS A 241 15.25 -3.07 -1.08
CA LYS A 241 16.71 -3.18 -0.98
C LYS A 241 17.33 -3.11 -2.37
N HIS A 242 17.37 -1.92 -2.96
CA HIS A 242 18.23 -1.63 -4.11
C HIS A 242 18.63 -0.15 -4.19
N THR A 243 19.95 0.06 -4.21
CA THR A 243 20.73 1.23 -4.66
C THR A 243 20.88 2.45 -3.74
N ASP A 244 22.16 2.75 -3.45
CA ASP A 244 22.74 3.88 -2.68
C ASP A 244 22.41 5.30 -3.17
N THR A 245 21.64 5.44 -4.23
CA THR A 245 21.26 6.74 -4.79
C THR A 245 19.87 7.10 -4.33
N LYS A 246 19.78 7.82 -3.20
CA LYS A 246 18.63 8.69 -2.92
C LYS A 246 18.47 9.66 -4.09
N LEU A 247 17.45 9.43 -4.92
CA LEU A 247 17.03 10.42 -5.90
C LEU A 247 16.48 11.60 -5.12
N LYS A 248 17.16 12.75 -5.15
CA LYS A 248 16.63 13.97 -4.54
C LYS A 248 15.38 14.39 -5.33
N THR A 249 14.22 14.21 -4.73
CA THR A 249 12.89 14.45 -5.33
C THR A 249 12.45 15.91 -5.36
N ALA A 250 13.36 16.86 -5.14
CA ALA A 250 13.09 18.29 -5.41
C ALA A 250 12.93 18.61 -6.91
N GLN A 251 12.92 17.59 -7.78
CA GLN A 251 12.79 17.71 -9.22
C GLN A 251 11.32 17.56 -9.63
N ASN A 252 10.81 18.46 -10.47
CA ASN A 252 9.49 18.32 -11.05
C ASN A 252 9.52 17.26 -12.17
N TRP A 253 9.22 16.01 -11.80
CA TRP A 253 9.27 14.85 -12.70
C TRP A 253 8.36 14.98 -13.92
N ARG A 254 7.32 15.82 -13.90
CA ARG A 254 6.48 16.10 -15.07
C ARG A 254 7.27 16.70 -16.25
N LYS A 255 8.37 17.40 -15.99
CA LYS A 255 9.17 18.07 -17.03
C LYS A 255 10.41 17.27 -17.43
N ILE A 256 10.73 16.19 -16.73
CA ILE A 256 11.98 15.45 -16.90
C ILE A 256 11.69 14.14 -17.63
N LYS A 257 12.23 14.01 -18.85
CA LYS A 257 12.09 12.79 -19.66
C LYS A 257 13.23 11.80 -19.43
N GLN A 258 14.36 12.25 -18.91
CA GLN A 258 15.53 11.43 -18.64
C GLN A 258 16.27 11.92 -17.39
N HIS A 259 16.81 10.99 -16.61
CA HIS A 259 17.66 11.29 -15.46
C HIS A 259 18.86 10.33 -15.47
N GLN A 260 20.08 10.88 -15.44
CA GLN A 260 21.33 10.10 -15.52
C GLN A 260 21.37 9.13 -16.72
N GLY A 261 20.87 9.58 -17.89
CA GLY A 261 20.86 8.78 -19.12
C GLY A 261 19.80 7.65 -19.16
N ARG A 262 18.95 7.53 -18.13
CA ARG A 262 17.86 6.55 -18.05
C ARG A 262 16.53 7.25 -18.31
N SER A 263 15.60 6.55 -18.96
CA SER A 263 14.28 7.10 -19.28
C SER A 263 13.44 7.30 -18.02
N ILE A 264 12.71 8.42 -17.95
CA ILE A 264 11.64 8.63 -16.98
C ILE A 264 10.33 8.60 -17.72
N VAL A 265 9.39 7.80 -17.20
CA VAL A 265 8.04 7.74 -17.71
C VAL A 265 7.04 7.97 -16.59
N MET A 266 5.86 8.44 -17.00
CA MET A 266 4.73 8.64 -16.14
C MET A 266 3.66 7.63 -16.51
N GLY A 267 3.12 6.93 -15.53
CA GLY A 267 1.86 6.21 -15.66
C GLY A 267 0.78 6.92 -14.87
N ASN A 268 -0.47 6.76 -15.28
CA ASN A 268 -1.61 7.33 -14.58
C ASN A 268 -2.77 6.35 -14.45
N PHE A 269 -3.68 6.65 -13.51
CA PHE A 269 -4.96 5.98 -13.39
C PHE A 269 -6.01 6.96 -12.86
N GLY A 270 -7.19 6.98 -13.49
CA GLY A 270 -8.36 7.74 -13.02
C GLY A 270 -8.59 9.10 -13.69
N GLU A 271 -7.77 9.53 -14.66
CA GLU A 271 -7.96 10.82 -15.34
C GLU A 271 -9.33 10.97 -16.01
N ASP A 272 -9.83 9.87 -16.58
CA ASP A 272 -11.11 9.77 -17.29
C ASP A 272 -12.29 9.43 -16.35
N GLY A 273 -12.14 9.64 -15.04
CA GLY A 273 -13.15 9.26 -14.04
C GLY A 273 -13.24 7.75 -13.80
N THR A 274 -12.25 6.98 -14.26
CA THR A 274 -12.18 5.53 -14.02
C THR A 274 -11.86 5.26 -12.55
N ILE A 275 -12.61 4.33 -11.95
CA ILE A 275 -12.44 3.94 -10.55
C ILE A 275 -11.87 2.53 -10.52
N ALA A 276 -10.99 2.25 -9.55
CA ALA A 276 -10.52 0.88 -9.34
C ALA A 276 -11.73 -0.02 -9.00
N PRO A 277 -11.78 -1.27 -9.50
CA PRO A 277 -12.96 -2.14 -9.30
C PRO A 277 -13.33 -2.41 -7.84
N ASP A 278 -12.36 -2.30 -6.94
CA ASP A 278 -12.50 -2.46 -5.48
C ASP A 278 -12.61 -1.12 -4.73
N ASN A 279 -12.68 0.01 -5.46
CA ASN A 279 -12.69 1.37 -4.94
C ASN A 279 -11.47 1.73 -4.08
N LEU A 280 -10.32 1.10 -4.33
CA LEU A 280 -9.11 1.32 -3.52
C LEU A 280 -8.07 2.17 -4.20
N ILE A 281 -7.53 3.10 -3.42
CA ILE A 281 -6.33 3.84 -3.78
C ILE A 281 -5.13 2.93 -4.03
N SER A 282 -5.00 1.81 -3.29
CA SER A 282 -3.93 0.83 -3.52
C SER A 282 -3.99 0.19 -4.90
N SER A 283 -5.21 -0.06 -5.38
CA SER A 283 -5.45 -0.65 -6.69
C SER A 283 -5.23 0.39 -7.77
N ALA A 284 -5.65 1.65 -7.55
CA ALA A 284 -5.30 2.78 -8.42
C ALA A 284 -3.77 2.96 -8.56
N ILE A 285 -3.01 2.91 -7.46
CA ILE A 285 -1.53 2.96 -7.48
C ILE A 285 -0.96 1.79 -8.29
N LYS A 286 -1.46 0.56 -8.06
CA LYS A 286 -1.04 -0.62 -8.84
C LYS A 286 -1.30 -0.45 -10.33
N TYR A 287 -2.46 0.09 -10.73
CA TYR A 287 -2.77 0.33 -12.13
C TYR A 287 -1.89 1.43 -12.73
N ALA A 288 -1.63 2.52 -12.02
CA ALA A 288 -0.71 3.57 -12.46
C ALA A 288 0.74 3.06 -12.62
N ILE A 289 1.21 2.18 -11.74
CA ILE A 289 2.50 1.48 -11.90
C ILE A 289 2.50 0.62 -13.17
N ARG A 290 1.44 -0.16 -13.40
CA ARG A 290 1.33 -1.00 -14.62
C ARG A 290 1.32 -0.16 -15.89
N ASP A 291 0.60 0.96 -15.88
CA ASP A 291 0.58 1.92 -16.98
C ASP A 291 2.00 2.48 -17.25
N ALA A 292 2.70 2.91 -16.20
CA ALA A 292 4.09 3.38 -16.33
C ALA A 292 5.03 2.29 -16.89
N LEU A 293 4.85 1.03 -16.50
CA LEU A 293 5.66 -0.08 -17.03
C LEU A 293 5.36 -0.36 -18.51
N VAL A 294 4.11 -0.17 -18.94
CA VAL A 294 3.77 -0.22 -20.37
C VAL A 294 4.50 0.89 -21.12
N GLU A 295 4.51 2.12 -20.60
CA GLU A 295 5.23 3.23 -21.22
C GLU A 295 6.76 3.00 -21.25
N LEU A 296 7.35 2.40 -20.20
CA LEU A 296 8.75 1.94 -20.24
C LEU A 296 8.97 0.90 -21.34
N ALA A 297 8.06 -0.07 -21.48
CA ALA A 297 8.17 -1.10 -22.51
C ALA A 297 8.09 -0.52 -23.92
N LYS A 298 7.25 0.49 -24.14
CA LYS A 298 7.18 1.24 -25.40
C LYS A 298 8.52 1.89 -25.73
N ASN A 299 9.16 2.53 -24.75
CA ASN A 299 10.47 3.16 -24.95
C ASN A 299 11.59 2.15 -25.24
N LYS A 300 11.57 0.98 -24.59
CA LYS A 300 12.59 -0.06 -24.76
C LYS A 300 12.50 -0.78 -26.11
N GLY A 301 11.29 -0.93 -26.64
CA GLY A 301 11.11 -1.51 -27.98
C GLY A 301 9.66 -1.88 -28.26
N LEU A 302 9.07 -1.20 -29.22
CA LEU A 302 7.79 -1.56 -29.82
C LEU A 302 8.05 -2.47 -31.03
N THR A 303 7.43 -3.66 -31.07
CA THR A 303 7.27 -4.34 -32.37
C THR A 303 6.08 -3.65 -33.03
N VAL A 304 6.38 -2.56 -33.73
CA VAL A 304 5.38 -1.79 -34.45
C VAL A 304 5.02 -2.56 -35.73
N SER A 305 4.04 -3.47 -35.62
CA SER A 305 3.23 -3.87 -36.77
C SER A 305 2.16 -2.79 -37.03
N ALA A 306 2.57 -1.52 -37.09
CA ALA A 306 1.63 -0.44 -37.42
C ALA A 306 1.31 -0.50 -38.90
N SER A 307 0.15 -1.04 -39.23
CA SER A 307 -0.61 -0.56 -40.37
C SER A 307 -1.21 0.78 -39.97
N SER A 308 -0.50 1.88 -40.22
CA SER A 308 -1.04 3.23 -40.05
C SER A 308 -1.58 3.73 -41.38
N THR A 309 -2.88 3.95 -41.47
CA THR A 309 -3.47 4.57 -42.66
C THR A 309 -3.66 6.06 -42.40
N LEU A 310 -2.82 6.88 -43.04
CA LEU A 310 -2.96 8.33 -43.01
C LEU A 310 -3.92 8.73 -44.15
N LEU A 311 -5.05 9.33 -43.80
CA LEU A 311 -6.02 9.82 -44.77
C LEU A 311 -5.91 11.34 -44.91
N ASN A 312 -6.09 11.84 -46.14
CA ASN A 312 -6.21 13.26 -46.43
C ASN A 312 -7.63 13.55 -46.92
N GLU A 313 -8.39 14.31 -46.13
CA GLU A 313 -9.70 14.82 -46.51
C GLU A 313 -9.67 16.35 -46.48
N ASN A 314 -9.76 16.99 -47.65
CA ASN A 314 -9.79 18.44 -47.81
C ASN A 314 -8.62 19.18 -47.12
N GLY A 315 -7.41 18.60 -47.14
CA GLY A 315 -6.21 19.20 -46.55
C GLY A 315 -6.01 18.90 -45.06
N ARG A 316 -6.88 18.08 -44.46
CA ARG A 316 -6.69 17.55 -43.11
C ARG A 316 -6.11 16.15 -43.17
N TYR A 317 -5.07 15.92 -42.37
CA TYR A 317 -4.45 14.61 -42.18
C TYR A 317 -4.92 14.02 -40.86
N PHE A 318 -5.41 12.78 -40.88
CA PHE A 318 -5.76 12.04 -39.67
C PHE A 318 -5.33 10.57 -39.75
N LEU A 319 -5.13 9.94 -38.59
CA LEU A 319 -4.60 8.58 -38.48
C LEU A 319 -5.78 7.62 -38.33
N SER A 320 -6.25 7.02 -39.42
CA SER A 320 -7.53 6.29 -39.38
C SER A 320 -7.49 5.06 -38.48
N SER A 321 -6.37 4.35 -38.44
CA SER A 321 -6.14 3.25 -37.51
C SER A 321 -4.64 3.04 -37.24
N ALA A 322 -4.32 2.55 -36.05
CA ALA A 322 -2.98 2.08 -35.70
C ALA A 322 -3.06 0.90 -34.73
N HIS A 323 -2.19 -0.10 -34.94
CA HIS A 323 -2.07 -1.27 -34.09
C HIS A 323 -0.66 -1.37 -33.53
N PHE A 324 -0.55 -1.63 -32.23
CA PHE A 324 0.72 -1.76 -31.53
C PHE A 324 0.78 -3.07 -30.75
N GLU A 325 1.83 -3.85 -30.97
CA GLU A 325 2.12 -5.04 -30.18
C GLU A 325 3.37 -4.81 -29.31
N ILE A 326 3.18 -4.95 -28.00
CA ILE A 326 4.20 -4.64 -26.98
C ILE A 326 4.52 -5.91 -26.23
N LYS A 327 5.71 -6.47 -26.48
CA LYS A 327 6.22 -7.68 -25.81
C LYS A 327 7.62 -7.41 -25.28
N GLN A 328 7.72 -6.98 -24.03
CA GLN A 328 8.99 -6.58 -23.44
C GLN A 328 9.14 -7.04 -21.99
N ILE A 329 10.39 -7.13 -21.55
CA ILE A 329 10.75 -7.25 -20.14
C ILE A 329 11.41 -5.94 -19.71
N VAL A 330 10.81 -5.29 -18.72
CA VAL A 330 11.24 -3.99 -18.20
C VAL A 330 11.39 -4.04 -16.68
N SER A 331 12.17 -3.11 -16.15
CA SER A 331 12.35 -2.87 -14.72
C SER A 331 12.25 -1.37 -14.50
N GLY A 332 11.74 -0.95 -13.35
CA GLY A 332 11.52 0.46 -13.05
C GLY A 332 11.77 0.75 -11.57
N GLN A 333 12.45 1.85 -11.29
CA GLN A 333 12.61 2.38 -9.96
C GLN A 333 11.50 3.41 -9.72
N LEU A 334 10.68 3.21 -8.69
CA LEU A 334 9.66 4.18 -8.31
C LEU A 334 10.32 5.45 -7.79
N VAL A 335 10.04 6.56 -8.47
CA VAL A 335 10.65 7.86 -8.17
C VAL A 335 9.70 8.74 -7.38
N ASP A 336 8.44 8.76 -7.78
CA ASP A 336 7.42 9.59 -7.13
C ASP A 336 6.02 9.03 -7.39
N ILE A 337 5.09 9.32 -6.47
CA ILE A 337 3.66 9.04 -6.60
C ILE A 337 2.92 10.31 -6.23
N GLN A 338 2.08 10.81 -7.11
CA GLN A 338 1.19 11.92 -6.79
C GLN A 338 -0.26 11.44 -6.83
N VAL A 339 -1.01 11.71 -5.76
CA VAL A 339 -2.45 11.45 -5.70
C VAL A 339 -3.17 12.78 -5.68
N ASN A 340 -4.02 13.01 -6.68
CA ASN A 340 -4.92 14.15 -6.74
C ASN A 340 -6.36 13.64 -6.66
N TYR A 341 -7.32 14.54 -6.41
CA TYR A 341 -8.74 14.22 -6.43
C TYR A 341 -9.45 15.06 -7.49
N LYS A 342 -10.21 14.40 -8.37
CA LYS A 342 -11.07 15.04 -9.37
C LYS A 342 -12.48 14.52 -9.15
N GLU A 343 -13.42 15.41 -8.85
CA GLU A 343 -14.83 15.07 -8.59
C GLU A 343 -15.03 14.00 -7.50
N GLY A 344 -14.13 13.98 -6.51
CA GLY A 344 -14.17 13.01 -5.40
C GLY A 344 -13.48 11.68 -5.69
N PHE A 345 -12.98 11.44 -6.90
CA PHE A 345 -12.26 10.22 -7.26
C PHE A 345 -10.74 10.44 -7.27
N PRO A 346 -9.94 9.46 -6.80
CA PRO A 346 -8.49 9.57 -6.80
C PRO A 346 -7.93 9.43 -8.22
N VAL A 347 -7.13 10.41 -8.65
CA VAL A 347 -6.31 10.37 -9.85
C VAL A 347 -4.86 10.17 -9.42
N VAL A 348 -4.30 9.02 -9.76
CA VAL A 348 -2.95 8.62 -9.32
C VAL A 348 -1.98 8.74 -10.48
N TYR A 349 -0.86 9.42 -10.23
CA TYR A 349 0.27 9.55 -11.14
C TYR A 349 1.49 8.88 -10.51
N VAL A 350 2.22 8.11 -11.31
CA VAL A 350 3.41 7.38 -10.86
C VAL A 350 4.54 7.68 -11.83
N TRP A 351 5.71 8.04 -11.31
CA TRP A 351 6.92 8.20 -12.10
C TRP A 351 7.87 7.04 -11.88
N LEU A 352 8.27 6.39 -12.98
CA LEU A 352 9.26 5.33 -12.97
C LEU A 352 10.52 5.77 -13.72
N LEU A 353 11.67 5.54 -13.11
CA LEU A 353 12.97 5.62 -13.75
C LEU A 353 13.36 4.23 -14.24
N GLU A 354 13.57 4.08 -15.54
CA GLU A 354 13.98 2.84 -16.21
C GLU A 354 15.14 2.15 -15.46
N GLY A 355 15.00 0.90 -15.02
CA GLY A 355 16.04 0.14 -14.31
C GLY A 355 17.33 -0.03 -15.11
N LYS A 356 18.47 -0.17 -14.42
CA LYS A 356 19.74 -0.52 -15.08
C LYS A 356 19.65 -1.98 -15.53
N SER A 357 19.78 -2.22 -16.83
CA SER A 357 19.76 -3.57 -17.43
C SER A 357 21.07 -4.30 -17.26
#